data_AF-A0A1B4N163-F1
#
_entry.id   AF-A0A1B4N163-F1
#
_cell.length_a   1.000
_cell.length_b   1.000
_cell.length_c   1.000
_cell.angle_alpha   90.00
_cell.angle_beta   90.00
_cell.angle_gamma   90.00
#
_symmetry.space_group_name_H-M   'P 1'
#
loop_
_entity.id
_entity.type
_entity.pdbx_description
1 polymer ?
#
loop_
_entity_poly.entity_id
_entity_poly.type
_entity_poly.pdbx_seq_one_letter_code
_entity_poly.pdbx_strand_id
1 'polypeptide(L)'
;MKRFLLLLPAALLAACGSTPSSDSAASGAAPMIYVSSQRPAHAIASCLDNRLSSTEQSQHNGVTDITVGSRAYFVTLTPSGSGSVVKVVRGSGSEPAEEAMRFAIARCVI
;
A
#
# COMPACT_ATOMS: atom_id res chain seq x y z
N MET A 1 65.36 2.74 4.70
CA MET A 1 64.91 3.93 3.92
C MET A 1 63.63 3.53 3.20
N LYS A 2 62.45 4.01 3.66
CA LYS A 2 61.51 4.90 2.92
C LYS A 2 61.00 4.28 1.59
N ARG A 3 59.70 4.06 1.31
CA ARG A 3 58.42 4.60 1.80
C ARG A 3 57.30 3.58 1.51
N PHE A 4 56.32 3.51 2.41
CA PHE A 4 55.05 2.80 2.24
C PHE A 4 54.26 3.37 1.04
N LEU A 5 53.95 2.52 0.06
CA LEU A 5 53.00 2.84 -1.00
C LEU A 5 51.60 2.39 -0.56
N LEU A 6 50.79 3.39 -0.20
CA LEU A 6 49.34 3.31 -0.03
C LEU A 6 48.71 2.85 -1.35
N LEU A 7 48.00 1.72 -1.32
CA LEU A 7 47.03 1.35 -2.35
C LEU A 7 45.68 1.19 -1.67
N LEU A 8 44.82 2.18 -1.91
CA LEU A 8 43.44 2.28 -1.45
C LEU A 8 42.65 1.03 -1.85
N PRO A 9 41.81 0.46 -0.97
CA PRO A 9 40.75 -0.42 -1.40
C PRO A 9 39.68 0.44 -2.07
N ALA A 10 39.55 0.31 -3.39
CA ALA A 10 38.39 0.79 -4.12
C ALA A 10 37.17 -0.04 -3.66
N ALA A 11 36.48 0.45 -2.63
CA ALA A 11 35.20 -0.07 -2.22
C ALA A 11 34.19 0.18 -3.35
N LEU A 12 33.89 -0.86 -4.11
CA LEU A 12 32.73 -0.89 -4.98
C LEU A 12 31.49 -0.88 -4.08
N LEU A 13 30.93 0.30 -3.85
CA LEU A 13 29.57 0.45 -3.35
C LEU A 13 28.62 -0.07 -4.44
N ALA A 14 28.28 -1.36 -4.35
CA ALA A 14 27.13 -1.91 -5.03
C ALA A 14 25.89 -1.19 -4.47
N ALA A 15 25.44 -0.15 -5.17
CA ALA A 15 24.13 0.44 -4.95
C ALA A 15 23.08 -0.55 -5.47
N CYS A 16 22.74 -1.57 -4.68
CA CYS A 16 21.47 -2.29 -4.80
C CYS A 16 20.36 -1.38 -4.26
N GLY A 17 20.09 -0.30 -5.00
CA GLY A 17 18.88 0.48 -4.83
C GLY A 17 17.79 -0.15 -5.67
N SER A 18 17.15 -1.20 -5.16
CA SER A 18 15.90 -1.70 -5.74
C SER A 18 14.86 -0.59 -5.58
N THR A 19 14.63 0.19 -6.63
CA THR A 19 13.47 1.08 -6.70
C THR A 19 12.23 0.21 -6.74
N PRO A 20 11.29 0.31 -5.78
CA PRO A 20 10.00 -0.32 -5.97
C PRO A 20 9.31 0.40 -7.13
N SER A 21 9.23 -0.26 -8.30
CA SER A 21 8.32 0.14 -9.36
C SER A 21 6.90 0.04 -8.82
N SER A 22 6.41 1.16 -8.30
CA SER A 22 5.01 1.33 -7.92
C SER A 22 4.27 1.83 -9.14
N ASP A 23 4.16 0.96 -10.15
CA ASP A 23 3.27 1.21 -11.27
C ASP A 23 1.83 0.95 -10.82
N SER A 24 1.04 2.02 -10.93
CA SER A 24 -0.41 2.02 -11.17
C SER A 24 -1.35 1.74 -9.99
N ALA A 25 -1.37 2.65 -9.02
CA ALA A 25 -2.62 3.20 -8.47
C ALA A 25 -2.31 4.55 -7.75
N ALA A 26 -2.58 5.68 -8.43
CA ALA A 26 -2.51 7.04 -7.87
C ALA A 26 -1.13 7.51 -7.33
N SER A 27 -0.04 7.26 -8.09
CA SER A 27 1.33 7.66 -7.74
C SER A 27 1.52 9.19 -7.81
N GLY A 28 1.12 9.89 -6.74
CA GLY A 28 1.32 11.33 -6.55
C GLY A 28 0.55 11.92 -5.37
N ALA A 29 -0.54 11.27 -4.93
CA ALA A 29 -1.32 11.71 -3.77
C ALA A 29 -0.84 11.03 -2.48
N ALA A 30 -0.66 11.82 -1.41
CA ALA A 30 -0.36 11.28 -0.09
C ALA A 30 -1.53 10.39 0.39
N PRO A 31 -1.26 9.21 0.98
CA PRO A 31 -2.31 8.35 1.48
C PRO A 31 -3.04 9.02 2.65
N MET A 32 -4.38 8.98 2.62
CA MET A 32 -5.20 9.48 3.73
C MET A 32 -5.20 8.53 4.93
N ILE A 33 -4.94 7.25 4.67
CA ILE A 33 -4.79 6.18 5.66
C ILE A 33 -3.62 5.29 5.21
N TYR A 34 -2.71 5.02 6.14
CA TYR A 34 -1.65 4.05 5.98
C TYR A 34 -1.44 3.33 7.32
N VAL A 35 -1.84 2.07 7.41
CA VAL A 35 -1.91 1.34 8.68
C VAL A 35 -1.51 -0.12 8.52
N SER A 36 -0.90 -0.69 9.55
CA SER A 36 -0.64 -2.13 9.65
C SER A 36 -1.78 -2.81 10.40
N SER A 37 -2.19 -3.97 9.92
CA SER A 37 -3.20 -4.84 10.52
C SER A 37 -2.63 -6.24 10.72
N GLN A 38 -3.04 -6.91 11.80
CA GLN A 38 -2.78 -8.35 11.99
C GLN A 38 -3.69 -9.22 11.12
N ARG A 39 -4.69 -8.63 10.44
CA ARG A 39 -5.61 -9.36 9.59
C ARG A 39 -5.02 -9.59 8.21
N PRO A 40 -5.26 -10.77 7.60
CA PRO A 40 -4.82 -11.03 6.25
C PRO A 40 -5.67 -10.23 5.24
N ALA A 41 -5.06 -9.87 4.10
CA ALA A 41 -5.67 -9.02 3.08
C ALA A 41 -7.08 -9.47 2.65
N HIS A 42 -7.27 -10.77 2.43
CA HIS A 42 -8.59 -11.31 2.04
C HIS A 42 -9.68 -11.03 3.10
N ALA A 43 -9.34 -11.11 4.39
CA ALA A 43 -10.31 -10.87 5.45
C ALA A 43 -10.70 -9.38 5.55
N ILE A 44 -9.75 -8.49 5.29
CA ILE A 44 -10.00 -7.05 5.22
C ILE A 44 -10.85 -6.74 3.99
N ALA A 45 -10.51 -7.30 2.83
CA ALA A 45 -11.25 -7.13 1.58
C ALA A 45 -12.72 -7.55 1.71
N SER A 46 -12.98 -8.76 2.24
CA SER A 46 -14.35 -9.23 2.49
C SER A 46 -15.11 -8.35 3.50
N CYS A 47 -14.42 -7.81 4.50
CA CYS A 47 -15.05 -6.89 5.45
C CYS A 47 -15.47 -5.57 4.80
N LEU A 48 -14.63 -5.04 3.91
CA LEU A 48 -14.92 -3.80 3.16
C LEU A 48 -16.07 -4.01 2.17
N ASP A 49 -16.05 -5.13 1.44
CA ASP A 49 -17.10 -5.52 0.49
C ASP A 49 -18.49 -5.60 1.15
N ASN A 50 -18.54 -6.09 2.39
CA ASN A 50 -19.79 -6.18 3.17
C ASN A 50 -20.27 -4.84 3.75
N ARG A 51 -19.40 -3.83 3.83
CA ARG A 51 -19.70 -2.53 4.49
C ARG A 51 -19.89 -1.39 3.52
N LEU A 52 -19.29 -1.49 2.34
CA LEU A 52 -19.26 -0.44 1.34
C LEU A 52 -20.00 -0.92 0.10
N SER A 53 -20.86 -0.06 -0.45
CA SER A 53 -21.47 -0.31 -1.75
C SER A 53 -20.48 0.00 -2.87
N SER A 54 -20.60 -0.71 -4.00
CA SER A 54 -19.82 -0.45 -5.21
C SER A 54 -18.31 -0.62 -5.01
N THR A 55 -17.92 -1.77 -4.46
CA THR A 55 -16.54 -2.24 -4.37
C THR A 55 -16.19 -3.07 -5.60
N GLU A 56 -15.08 -2.72 -6.25
CA GLU A 56 -14.48 -3.51 -7.32
C GLU A 56 -13.11 -3.97 -6.89
N GLN A 57 -12.91 -5.29 -6.82
CA GLN A 57 -11.66 -5.89 -6.36
C GLN A 57 -10.83 -6.40 -7.53
N SER A 58 -9.52 -6.17 -7.47
CA SER A 58 -8.53 -6.72 -8.38
C SER A 58 -7.36 -7.27 -7.58
N GLN A 59 -6.79 -8.40 -8.03
CA GLN A 59 -5.66 -9.04 -7.36
C GLN A 59 -4.51 -9.20 -8.34
N HIS A 60 -3.30 -8.87 -7.88
CA HIS A 60 -2.08 -9.07 -8.64
C HIS A 60 -0.88 -9.26 -7.70
N ASN A 61 -0.04 -10.25 -7.97
CA ASN A 61 1.20 -10.50 -7.20
C ASN A 61 0.98 -10.58 -5.67
N GLY A 62 -0.17 -11.11 -5.22
CA GLY A 62 -0.55 -11.19 -3.81
C GLY A 62 -1.07 -9.88 -3.19
N VAL A 63 -1.00 -8.77 -3.91
CA VAL A 63 -1.63 -7.49 -3.54
C VAL A 63 -3.10 -7.53 -3.95
N THR A 64 -3.97 -7.01 -3.09
CA THR A 64 -5.39 -6.80 -3.39
C THR A 64 -5.66 -5.31 -3.49
N ASP A 65 -6.11 -4.84 -4.64
CA ASP A 65 -6.63 -3.50 -4.82
C ASP A 65 -8.15 -3.50 -4.82
N ILE A 66 -8.73 -2.49 -4.18
CA ILE A 66 -10.18 -2.29 -4.10
C ILE A 66 -10.47 -0.86 -4.52
N THR A 67 -11.25 -0.71 -5.59
CA THR A 67 -11.84 0.57 -5.97
C THR A 67 -13.19 0.70 -5.28
N VAL A 68 -13.44 1.83 -4.63
CA VAL A 68 -14.69 2.09 -3.91
C VAL A 68 -15.40 3.27 -4.54
N GLY A 69 -16.70 3.09 -4.80
CA GLY A 69 -17.66 4.16 -5.08
C GLY A 69 -17.28 5.03 -6.29
N SER A 70 -17.55 4.56 -7.51
CA SER A 70 -17.25 5.30 -8.75
C SER A 70 -15.84 5.93 -8.77
N ARG A 71 -14.84 5.21 -8.23
CA ARG A 71 -13.45 5.67 -8.09
C ARG A 71 -13.26 6.83 -7.10
N ALA A 72 -14.05 6.87 -6.03
CA ALA A 72 -13.88 7.81 -4.91
C ALA A 72 -12.69 7.45 -4.03
N TYR A 73 -12.38 6.16 -3.89
CA TYR A 73 -11.21 5.69 -3.14
C TYR A 73 -10.54 4.50 -3.80
N PHE A 74 -9.24 4.41 -3.57
CA PHE A 74 -8.42 3.26 -3.93
C PHE A 74 -7.79 2.72 -2.65
N VAL A 75 -8.08 1.46 -2.34
CA VAL A 75 -7.51 0.73 -1.20
C VAL A 75 -6.55 -0.30 -1.75
N THR A 76 -5.30 -0.27 -1.28
CA THR A 76 -4.30 -1.30 -1.57
C THR A 76 -4.03 -2.08 -0.29
N LEU A 77 -4.19 -3.40 -0.37
CA LEU A 77 -3.89 -4.34 0.70
C LEU A 77 -2.64 -5.14 0.31
N THR A 78 -1.54 -4.89 1.01
CA THR A 78 -0.27 -5.57 0.78
C THR A 78 -0.01 -6.56 1.91
N PRO A 79 0.10 -7.87 1.63
CA PRO A 79 0.48 -8.85 2.65
C PRO A 79 1.80 -8.47 3.33
N SER A 80 1.85 -8.61 4.67
CA SER A 80 3.05 -8.32 5.46
C SER A 80 3.11 -9.24 6.67
N GLY A 81 4.03 -10.21 6.64
CA GLY A 81 4.12 -11.25 7.66
C GLY A 81 2.82 -12.06 7.76
N SER A 82 2.25 -12.16 8.97
CA SER A 82 0.95 -12.79 9.21
C SER A 82 -0.26 -11.89 8.91
N GLY A 83 -0.03 -10.61 8.62
CA GLY A 83 -1.07 -9.60 8.46
C GLY A 83 -1.00 -8.87 7.12
N SER A 84 -1.37 -7.59 7.12
CA SER A 84 -1.37 -6.76 5.91
C SER A 84 -1.16 -5.28 6.22
N VAL A 85 -0.58 -4.57 5.27
CA VAL A 85 -0.53 -3.10 5.24
C VAL A 85 -1.66 -2.61 4.37
N VAL A 86 -2.42 -1.64 4.89
CA VAL A 86 -3.55 -1.01 4.22
C VAL A 86 -3.16 0.41 3.85
N LYS A 87 -3.25 0.73 2.56
CA LYS A 87 -3.07 2.09 2.02
C LYS A 87 -4.39 2.54 1.41
N VAL A 88 -4.86 3.73 1.75
CA VAL A 88 -6.06 4.34 1.15
C VAL A 88 -5.71 5.68 0.55
N VAL A 89 -6.09 5.88 -0.72
CA VAL A 89 -5.88 7.11 -1.47
C VAL A 89 -7.23 7.65 -1.94
N ARG A 90 -7.39 8.98 -1.93
CA ARG A 90 -8.59 9.63 -2.46
C ARG A 90 -8.54 9.64 -3.99
N GLY A 91 -9.64 9.26 -4.61
CA GLY A 91 -9.87 9.42 -6.04
C GLY A 91 -10.72 10.65 -6.35
N SER A 92 -11.39 10.63 -7.49
CA SER A 92 -12.19 11.74 -8.01
C SER A 92 -13.69 11.64 -7.70
N GLY A 93 -14.16 10.46 -7.25
CA GLY A 93 -15.54 10.27 -6.83
C GLY A 93 -15.88 10.98 -5.51
N SER A 94 -17.17 11.18 -5.28
CA SER A 94 -17.69 11.87 -4.08
C SER A 94 -18.20 10.91 -3.00
N GLU A 95 -18.69 9.73 -3.40
CA GLU A 95 -19.32 8.75 -2.52
C GLU A 95 -18.48 7.49 -2.41
N PRO A 96 -18.32 6.89 -1.22
CA PRO A 96 -18.91 7.32 0.05
C PRO A 96 -18.26 8.60 0.64
N ALA A 97 -18.95 9.25 1.56
CA ALA A 97 -18.36 10.30 2.40
C ALA A 97 -17.06 9.82 3.10
N GLU A 98 -16.13 10.74 3.38
CA GLU A 98 -14.82 10.38 3.93
C GLU A 98 -14.93 9.70 5.30
N GLU A 99 -15.86 10.17 6.13
CA GLU A 99 -16.14 9.64 7.45
C GLU A 99 -16.61 8.18 7.36
N ALA A 100 -17.46 7.87 6.39
CA ALA A 100 -17.92 6.51 6.13
C ALA A 100 -16.77 5.61 5.66
N MET A 101 -15.90 6.11 4.79
CA MET A 101 -14.71 5.39 4.33
C MET A 101 -13.74 5.11 5.49
N ARG A 102 -13.41 6.13 6.31
CA ARG A 102 -12.55 6.00 7.49
C ARG A 102 -13.13 5.02 8.50
N PHE A 103 -14.43 5.09 8.74
CA PHE A 103 -15.13 4.18 9.65
C PHE A 103 -15.08 2.73 9.16
N ALA A 104 -15.34 2.50 7.87
CA ALA A 104 -15.26 1.16 7.29
C ALA A 104 -13.86 0.56 7.45
N ILE A 105 -12.81 1.33 7.14
CA ILE A 105 -11.42 0.88 7.31
C ILE A 105 -11.13 0.56 8.78
N ALA A 106 -11.45 1.46 9.71
CA ALA A 106 -11.21 1.25 11.14
C ALA A 106 -11.88 -0.04 11.67
N ARG A 107 -13.06 -0.39 11.15
CA ARG A 107 -13.77 -1.62 11.52
C ARG A 107 -13.22 -2.89 10.88
N CYS A 108 -12.46 -2.77 9.79
CA CYS A 108 -11.99 -3.91 9.01
C CYS A 108 -10.52 -4.25 9.24
N VAL A 109 -9.74 -3.33 9.83
CA VAL A 109 -8.30 -3.55 10.11
C VAL A 109 -8.03 -4.06 11.53
N ILE A 110 -9.06 -4.17 12.36
CA ILE A 110 -9.02 -4.80 13.69
C ILE A 110 -9.60 -6.22 13.64
#